data_AF-A0A0M6YID4-F1
#
_entry.id   AF-A0A0M6YID4-F1
#
_cell.length_a   1.000
_cell.length_b   1.000
_cell.length_c   1.000
_cell.angle_alpha   90.00
_cell.angle_beta   90.00
_cell.angle_gamma   90.00
#
_symmetry.space_group_name_H-M   'P 1'
#
loop_
_entity.id
_entity.type
_entity.pdbx_description
1 polymer ?
#
loop_
_entity_poly.entity_id
_entity_poly.type
_entity_poly.pdbx_seq_one_letter_code
_entity_poly.pdbx_strand_id
1 'polypeptide(L)'
;MKIRALLVLVLSIAFAVSPFFVDGFAGFDPDQFPVPIEEPPVQPAGYAFAIWGPIYLWLIAMAVFGLWKRADDPAWDATRLPLIVSLGVGTSWLAVAVASPIWATVLIWVMLIAALLALLKTPGHDLWLLRAPVGLYAGWLTAASCVSIGINLPGFGVAPFGPVGWAIVALAIALAISVAILKARASLMYGVAVTWALVGVFVQNGTTLVGLFGIGAALCVAALTAWQIRSSRS
;
A
#
# COMPACT_ATOMS: atom_id res chain seq x y z
N MET A 1 -4.24 -24.68 -10.13
CA MET A 1 -4.86 -23.34 -10.25
C MET A 1 -5.94 -23.14 -9.18
N LYS A 2 -6.93 -24.04 -9.05
CA LYS A 2 -7.95 -23.99 -8.00
C LYS A 2 -7.43 -23.86 -6.56
N ILE A 3 -6.38 -24.62 -6.19
CA ILE A 3 -5.76 -24.50 -4.84
C ILE A 3 -5.24 -23.09 -4.59
N ARG A 4 -4.56 -22.47 -5.57
CA ARG A 4 -4.08 -21.09 -5.45
C ARG A 4 -5.24 -20.10 -5.32
N ALA A 5 -6.33 -20.32 -6.07
CA ALA A 5 -7.53 -19.49 -5.95
C ALA A 5 -8.15 -19.58 -4.55
N LEU A 6 -8.24 -20.78 -4.00
CA LEU A 6 -8.72 -21.01 -2.63
C LEU A 6 -7.79 -20.36 -1.59
N LEU A 7 -6.46 -20.49 -1.76
CA LEU A 7 -5.49 -19.86 -0.87
C LEU A 7 -5.61 -18.34 -0.88
N VAL A 8 -5.79 -17.72 -2.04
CA VAL A 8 -6.03 -16.26 -2.12
C VAL A 8 -7.28 -15.88 -1.35
N LEU A 9 -8.38 -16.65 -1.44
CA LEU A 9 -9.59 -16.39 -0.67
C LEU A 9 -9.36 -16.53 0.84
N VAL A 10 -8.78 -17.64 1.28
CA VAL A 10 -8.50 -17.89 2.70
C VAL A 10 -7.59 -16.81 3.28
N LEU A 11 -6.53 -16.43 2.56
CA LEU A 11 -5.60 -15.40 3.01
C LEU A 11 -6.22 -13.99 2.97
N SER A 12 -7.08 -13.69 2.00
CA SER A 12 -7.81 -12.41 1.98
C SER A 12 -8.73 -12.27 3.20
N ILE A 13 -9.43 -13.36 3.57
CA ILE A 13 -10.27 -13.39 4.77
C ILE A 13 -9.40 -13.30 6.02
N ALA A 14 -8.36 -14.11 6.14
CA ALA A 14 -7.46 -14.08 7.29
C ALA A 14 -6.80 -12.70 7.47
N PHE A 15 -6.43 -12.03 6.38
CA PHE A 15 -5.86 -10.69 6.42
C PHE A 15 -6.89 -9.63 6.84
N ALA A 16 -8.14 -9.74 6.38
CA ALA A 16 -9.22 -8.86 6.80
C ALA A 16 -9.64 -9.06 8.27
N VAL A 17 -9.43 -10.27 8.80
CA VAL A 17 -9.76 -10.60 10.20
C VAL A 17 -8.61 -10.28 11.15
N SER A 18 -7.35 -10.20 10.68
CA SER A 18 -6.19 -9.96 11.54
C SER A 18 -6.27 -8.71 12.43
N PRO A 19 -6.88 -7.57 12.02
CA PRO A 19 -7.02 -6.40 12.90
C PRO A 19 -7.89 -6.65 14.13
N PHE A 20 -8.78 -7.65 14.14
CA PHE A 20 -9.60 -7.96 15.32
C PHE A 20 -8.81 -8.63 16.45
N PHE A 21 -7.56 -9.02 16.20
CA PHE A 21 -6.66 -9.62 17.20
C PHE A 21 -5.58 -8.65 17.69
N VAL A 22 -5.54 -7.42 17.16
CA VAL A 22 -4.54 -6.41 17.48
C VAL A 22 -5.24 -5.06 17.66
N ASP A 23 -5.26 -4.57 18.89
CA ASP A 23 -5.96 -3.33 19.20
C ASP A 23 -5.18 -2.10 18.71
N GLY A 24 -5.88 -1.16 18.08
CA GLY A 24 -5.49 0.25 18.05
C GLY A 24 -4.30 0.66 17.17
N PHE A 25 -3.85 -0.14 16.19
CA PHE A 25 -2.75 0.27 15.32
C PHE A 25 -3.13 1.41 14.37
N ALA A 26 -2.60 2.61 14.62
CA ALA A 26 -2.77 3.81 13.77
C ALA A 26 -1.44 4.45 13.34
N GLY A 27 -0.33 3.73 13.56
CA GLY A 27 1.04 4.22 13.43
C GLY A 27 1.95 3.41 14.37
N PHE A 28 3.27 3.55 14.22
CA PHE A 28 4.20 3.00 15.20
C PHE A 28 4.14 3.85 16.48
N ASP A 29 4.24 3.19 17.63
CA ASP A 29 4.24 3.86 18.92
C ASP A 29 5.61 4.57 19.11
N PRO A 30 5.64 5.88 19.40
CA PRO A 30 6.88 6.63 19.63
C PRO A 30 7.81 5.99 20.67
N ASP A 31 7.27 5.32 21.69
CA ASP A 31 8.04 4.66 22.74
C ASP A 31 8.83 3.43 22.26
N GLN A 32 8.56 2.95 21.04
CA GLN A 32 9.32 1.88 20.39
C GLN A 32 10.66 2.36 19.81
N PHE A 33 10.94 3.67 19.84
CA PHE A 33 12.10 4.28 19.20
C PHE A 33 13.05 4.93 20.22
N PRO A 34 14.38 4.86 20.00
CA PRO A 34 15.35 5.56 20.84
C PRO A 34 15.28 7.09 20.69
N VAL A 35 14.78 7.58 19.56
CA VAL A 35 14.47 9.00 19.32
C VAL A 35 12.97 9.10 19.03
N PRO A 36 12.12 9.26 20.07
CA PRO A 36 10.67 9.33 19.91
C PRO A 36 10.25 10.53 19.06
N ILE A 37 9.27 10.31 18.18
CA ILE A 37 8.67 11.35 17.35
C ILE A 37 7.15 11.16 17.44
N GLU A 38 6.50 11.99 18.26
CA GLU A 38 5.06 11.93 18.53
C GLU A 38 4.21 12.05 17.26
N GLU A 39 4.60 12.98 16.38
CA GLU A 39 3.91 13.22 15.12
C GLU A 39 4.92 13.12 13.96
N PRO A 40 5.18 11.91 13.45
CA PRO A 40 6.11 11.73 12.35
C PRO A 40 5.61 12.49 11.11
N PRO A 41 6.40 13.41 10.51
CA PRO A 41 5.90 14.27 9.43
C PRO A 41 5.38 13.52 8.21
N VAL A 42 5.91 12.32 7.93
CA VAL A 42 5.47 11.52 6.79
C VAL A 42 4.17 10.76 7.04
N GLN A 43 3.72 10.65 8.29
CA GLN A 43 2.53 9.88 8.64
C GLN A 43 1.26 10.57 8.13
N PRO A 44 0.38 9.88 7.39
CA PRO A 44 -0.90 10.45 6.99
C PRO A 44 -1.82 10.67 8.20
N ALA A 45 -2.73 11.62 8.09
CA ALA A 45 -3.79 11.82 9.07
C ALA A 45 -4.59 10.53 9.33
N GLY A 46 -5.02 10.31 10.57
CA GLY A 46 -5.60 9.04 11.03
C GLY A 46 -6.79 8.52 10.20
N TYR A 47 -7.63 9.42 9.66
CA TYR A 47 -8.75 9.01 8.80
C TYR A 47 -8.29 8.27 7.53
N ALA A 48 -7.06 8.51 7.06
CA ALA A 48 -6.55 7.90 5.84
C ALA A 48 -6.48 6.37 5.96
N PHE A 49 -6.26 5.83 7.16
CA PHE A 49 -6.23 4.40 7.43
C PHE A 49 -7.60 3.71 7.26
N ALA A 50 -8.70 4.46 7.19
CA ALA A 50 -10.03 3.92 6.90
C ALA A 50 -10.11 3.25 5.50
N ILE A 51 -9.16 3.53 4.59
CA ILE A 51 -9.06 2.88 3.28
C ILE A 51 -8.88 1.35 3.37
N TRP A 52 -8.38 0.84 4.50
CA TRP A 52 -8.26 -0.60 4.72
C TRP A 52 -9.59 -1.34 4.65
N GLY A 53 -10.70 -0.74 5.13
CA GLY A 53 -12.02 -1.34 5.04
C GLY A 53 -12.42 -1.68 3.60
N PRO A 54 -12.45 -0.69 2.68
CA PRO A 54 -12.64 -0.92 1.25
C PRO A 54 -11.65 -1.91 0.63
N ILE A 55 -10.35 -1.85 1.00
CA ILE A 55 -9.33 -2.79 0.50
C ILE A 55 -9.69 -4.23 0.89
N TYR A 56 -9.99 -4.49 2.16
CA TYR A 56 -10.33 -5.82 2.66
C TYR A 56 -11.56 -6.40 1.97
N LEU A 57 -12.65 -5.64 1.92
CA LEU A 57 -13.89 -6.08 1.28
C LEU A 57 -13.71 -6.39 -0.20
N TRP A 58 -12.95 -5.57 -0.91
CA TRP A 58 -12.75 -5.74 -2.34
C TRP A 58 -11.79 -6.88 -2.67
N LEU A 59 -10.74 -7.10 -1.87
CA LEU A 59 -9.88 -8.28 -2.01
C LEU A 59 -10.65 -9.58 -1.77
N ILE A 60 -11.55 -9.62 -0.79
CA ILE A 60 -12.42 -10.78 -0.57
C ILE A 60 -13.36 -10.99 -1.76
N ALA A 61 -14.03 -9.93 -2.24
CA ALA A 61 -14.92 -10.02 -3.41
C ALA A 61 -14.17 -10.49 -4.66
N MET A 62 -12.96 -9.96 -4.90
CA MET A 62 -12.02 -10.39 -5.94
C MET A 62 -11.71 -11.88 -5.83
N ALA A 63 -11.36 -12.35 -4.62
CA ALA A 63 -10.98 -13.73 -4.39
C ALA A 63 -12.15 -14.70 -4.55
N VAL A 64 -13.36 -14.34 -4.08
CA VAL A 64 -14.59 -15.12 -4.28
C VAL A 64 -14.90 -15.27 -5.77
N PHE A 65 -14.89 -14.15 -6.52
CA PHE A 65 -15.10 -14.19 -7.97
C PHE A 65 -14.01 -15.00 -8.67
N GLY A 66 -12.75 -14.82 -8.26
CA GLY A 66 -11.59 -15.52 -8.78
C GLY A 66 -11.65 -17.04 -8.60
N LEU A 67 -12.20 -17.50 -7.47
CA LEU A 67 -12.44 -18.91 -7.20
C LEU A 67 -13.66 -19.46 -7.93
N TRP A 68 -14.74 -18.67 -8.06
CA TRP A 68 -15.98 -19.15 -8.67
C TRP A 68 -15.96 -19.15 -10.20
N LYS A 69 -15.50 -18.06 -10.82
CA LYS A 69 -15.62 -17.82 -12.26
C LYS A 69 -14.30 -17.90 -13.03
N ARG A 70 -13.16 -17.90 -12.32
CA ARG A 70 -11.82 -17.80 -12.92
C ARG A 70 -10.83 -18.80 -12.35
N ALA A 71 -11.31 -19.87 -11.70
CA ALA A 71 -10.47 -20.82 -10.97
C ALA A 71 -9.35 -21.41 -11.85
N ASP A 72 -9.70 -21.72 -13.10
CA ASP A 72 -8.84 -22.35 -14.11
C ASP A 72 -8.34 -21.36 -15.17
N ASP A 73 -8.53 -20.05 -14.97
CA ASP A 73 -8.03 -19.01 -15.88
C ASP A 73 -6.52 -18.76 -15.69
N PRO A 74 -5.67 -18.96 -16.72
CA PRO A 74 -4.22 -18.76 -16.62
C PRO A 74 -3.81 -17.32 -16.32
N ALA A 75 -4.55 -16.34 -16.85
CA ALA A 75 -4.25 -14.94 -16.64
C ALA A 75 -4.50 -14.52 -15.19
N TRP A 76 -5.54 -15.07 -14.57
CA TRP A 76 -5.75 -14.93 -13.12
C TRP A 76 -4.67 -15.63 -12.32
N ASP A 77 -4.30 -16.87 -12.68
CA ASP A 77 -3.31 -17.65 -11.93
C ASP A 77 -1.93 -16.98 -11.88
N ALA A 78 -1.55 -16.23 -12.93
CA ALA A 78 -0.32 -15.45 -12.98
C ALA A 78 -0.19 -14.44 -11.81
N THR A 79 -1.31 -13.91 -11.31
CA THR A 79 -1.35 -12.95 -10.20
C THR A 79 -1.34 -13.62 -8.82
N ARG A 80 -1.76 -14.88 -8.72
CA ARG A 80 -2.08 -15.53 -7.45
C ARG A 80 -0.87 -15.79 -6.57
N LEU A 81 0.23 -16.30 -7.13
CA LEU A 81 1.41 -16.61 -6.32
C LEU A 81 1.98 -15.35 -5.63
N PRO A 82 2.21 -14.22 -6.34
CA PRO A 82 2.58 -12.98 -5.67
C PRO A 82 1.54 -12.49 -4.66
N LEU A 83 0.23 -12.59 -4.96
CA LEU A 83 -0.81 -12.21 -3.99
C LEU A 83 -0.80 -13.08 -2.74
N ILE A 84 -0.59 -14.39 -2.87
CA ILE A 84 -0.49 -15.33 -1.73
C ILE A 84 0.66 -14.91 -0.81
N VAL A 85 1.83 -14.57 -1.37
CA VAL A 85 2.96 -14.08 -0.57
C VAL A 85 2.59 -12.79 0.14
N SER A 86 2.04 -11.81 -0.58
CA SER A 86 1.68 -10.51 0.00
C SER A 86 0.64 -10.63 1.12
N LEU A 87 -0.46 -11.34 0.86
CA LEU A 87 -1.54 -11.53 1.83
C LEU A 87 -1.09 -12.39 3.01
N GLY A 88 -0.32 -13.45 2.75
CA GLY A 88 0.21 -14.33 3.78
C GLY A 88 1.17 -13.65 4.75
N VAL A 89 2.01 -12.72 4.27
CA VAL A 89 2.78 -11.85 5.16
C VAL A 89 1.86 -10.87 5.88
N GLY A 90 0.91 -10.28 5.15
CA GLY A 90 -0.07 -9.32 5.68
C GLY A 90 -0.88 -9.82 6.86
N THR A 91 -1.27 -11.10 6.90
CA THR A 91 -2.02 -11.67 8.03
C THR A 91 -1.29 -11.52 9.37
N SER A 92 0.04 -11.58 9.36
CA SER A 92 0.89 -11.45 10.55
C SER A 92 1.40 -10.04 10.80
N TRP A 93 1.30 -9.15 9.80
CA TRP A 93 1.99 -7.86 9.81
C TRP A 93 1.61 -6.99 11.01
N LEU A 94 0.32 -6.87 11.34
CA LEU A 94 -0.15 -6.05 12.45
C LEU A 94 0.42 -6.51 13.80
N ALA A 95 0.45 -7.83 14.05
CA ALA A 95 1.02 -8.38 15.27
C ALA A 95 2.52 -8.10 15.39
N VAL A 96 3.24 -8.05 14.26
CA VAL A 96 4.65 -7.67 14.23
C VAL A 96 4.82 -6.16 14.39
N ALA A 97 3.92 -5.34 13.83
CA ALA A 97 3.98 -3.87 13.89
C ALA A 97 3.88 -3.33 15.31
N VAL A 98 3.03 -3.91 16.15
CA VAL A 98 2.95 -3.54 17.57
C VAL A 98 4.16 -4.01 18.39
N ALA A 99 4.96 -4.95 17.89
CA ALA A 99 6.12 -5.49 18.59
C ALA A 99 7.46 -4.89 18.11
N SER A 100 7.60 -4.58 16.81
CA SER A 100 8.85 -4.12 16.22
C SER A 100 8.64 -3.31 14.94
N PRO A 101 8.92 -1.99 14.98
CA PRO A 101 8.85 -1.13 13.80
C PRO A 101 9.80 -1.55 12.66
N ILE A 102 10.99 -2.07 13.01
CA ILE A 102 11.99 -2.52 12.03
C ILE A 102 11.46 -3.72 11.25
N TRP A 103 11.01 -4.78 11.95
CA TRP A 103 10.51 -5.97 11.28
C TRP A 103 9.22 -5.69 10.51
N ALA A 104 8.34 -4.84 11.03
CA ALA A 104 7.15 -4.41 10.31
C ALA A 104 7.51 -3.66 9.02
N THR A 105 8.58 -2.85 9.02
CA THR A 105 9.10 -2.22 7.81
C THR A 105 9.58 -3.27 6.80
N VAL A 106 10.36 -4.27 7.23
CA VAL A 106 10.80 -5.35 6.33
C VAL A 106 9.60 -6.08 5.72
N LEU A 107 8.62 -6.46 6.55
CA LEU A 107 7.45 -7.21 6.11
C LEU A 107 6.57 -6.40 5.15
N ILE A 108 6.35 -5.10 5.39
CA ILE A 108 5.52 -4.29 4.49
C ILE A 108 6.18 -4.10 3.13
N TRP A 109 7.51 -4.05 3.06
CA TRP A 109 8.24 -4.03 1.79
C TRP A 109 8.13 -5.36 1.04
N VAL A 110 8.15 -6.50 1.74
CA VAL A 110 7.86 -7.81 1.13
C VAL A 110 6.43 -7.85 0.59
N MET A 111 5.46 -7.36 1.36
CA MET A 111 4.06 -7.25 0.93
C MET A 111 3.93 -6.38 -0.32
N LEU A 112 4.59 -5.22 -0.33
CA LEU A 112 4.58 -4.27 -1.44
C LEU A 112 5.14 -4.90 -2.72
N ILE A 113 6.34 -5.46 -2.67
CA ILE A 113 6.99 -6.05 -3.85
C ILE A 113 6.09 -7.14 -4.44
N ALA A 114 5.56 -8.02 -3.59
CA ALA A 114 4.68 -9.09 -4.02
C ALA A 114 3.35 -8.57 -4.60
N ALA A 115 2.76 -7.52 -4.01
CA ALA A 115 1.55 -6.88 -4.53
C ALA A 115 1.78 -6.14 -5.87
N LEU A 116 2.92 -5.47 -6.03
CA LEU A 116 3.31 -4.84 -7.30
C LEU A 116 3.52 -5.89 -8.39
N LEU A 117 4.20 -7.01 -8.08
CA LEU A 117 4.35 -8.12 -9.02
C LEU A 117 3.00 -8.72 -9.42
N ALA A 118 2.04 -8.83 -8.50
CA ALA A 118 0.68 -9.22 -8.83
C ALA A 118 0.02 -8.21 -9.79
N LEU A 119 0.09 -6.91 -9.48
CA LEU A 119 -0.50 -5.84 -10.26
C LEU A 119 0.05 -5.83 -11.70
N LEU A 120 1.36 -5.92 -11.87
CA LEU A 120 2.04 -5.92 -13.16
C LEU A 120 1.61 -7.10 -14.05
N LYS A 121 1.22 -8.23 -13.43
CA LYS A 121 0.73 -9.44 -14.11
C LYS A 121 -0.77 -9.44 -14.39
N THR A 122 -1.52 -8.41 -13.98
CA THR A 122 -2.97 -8.35 -14.24
C THR A 122 -3.27 -8.28 -15.75
N PRO A 123 -4.27 -9.03 -16.24
CA PRO A 123 -4.67 -9.01 -17.65
C PRO A 123 -5.41 -7.73 -18.04
N GLY A 124 -5.66 -7.56 -19.35
CA GLY A 124 -6.45 -6.46 -19.92
C GLY A 124 -7.97 -6.56 -19.70
N HIS A 125 -8.46 -7.67 -19.15
CA HIS A 125 -9.87 -7.90 -18.82
C HIS A 125 -10.07 -8.00 -17.30
N ASP A 126 -11.33 -8.13 -16.85
CA ASP A 126 -11.73 -8.19 -15.43
C ASP A 126 -11.12 -7.05 -14.57
N LEU A 127 -11.03 -5.84 -15.15
CA LEU A 127 -10.35 -4.72 -14.52
C LEU A 127 -10.93 -4.36 -13.14
N TRP A 128 -12.25 -4.47 -12.98
CA TRP A 128 -12.92 -4.11 -11.73
C TRP A 128 -12.84 -5.19 -10.64
N LEU A 129 -12.75 -6.46 -11.05
CA LEU A 129 -12.75 -7.60 -10.13
C LEU A 129 -11.36 -8.25 -9.98
N LEU A 130 -10.32 -7.69 -10.61
CA LEU A 130 -8.93 -8.13 -10.44
C LEU A 130 -7.96 -6.94 -10.37
N ARG A 131 -7.84 -6.14 -11.43
CA ARG A 131 -6.82 -5.06 -11.47
C ARG A 131 -7.08 -3.97 -10.43
N ALA A 132 -8.33 -3.56 -10.27
CA ALA A 132 -8.75 -2.51 -9.35
C ALA A 132 -8.48 -2.85 -7.87
N PRO A 133 -8.94 -4.00 -7.33
CA PRO A 133 -8.65 -4.36 -5.93
C PRO A 133 -7.15 -4.55 -5.68
N VAL A 134 -6.43 -5.23 -6.59
CA VAL A 134 -4.96 -5.38 -6.48
C VAL A 134 -4.25 -4.03 -6.56
N GLY A 135 -4.74 -3.14 -7.44
CA GLY A 135 -4.23 -1.77 -7.59
C GLY A 135 -4.41 -0.95 -6.33
N LEU A 136 -5.63 -0.92 -5.77
CA LEU A 136 -5.94 -0.19 -4.52
C LEU A 136 -5.02 -0.65 -3.38
N TYR A 137 -4.91 -1.97 -3.21
CA TYR A 137 -4.05 -2.59 -2.21
C TYR A 137 -2.57 -2.22 -2.41
N ALA A 138 -2.03 -2.42 -3.61
CA ALA A 138 -0.62 -2.17 -3.90
C ALA A 138 -0.26 -0.67 -3.83
N GLY A 139 -1.19 0.22 -4.19
CA GLY A 139 -0.99 1.67 -4.09
C GLY A 139 -0.93 2.13 -2.63
N TRP A 140 -1.82 1.61 -1.78
CA TRP A 140 -1.76 1.89 -0.35
C TRP A 140 -0.47 1.33 0.29
N LEU A 141 -0.08 0.10 -0.05
CA LEU A 141 1.20 -0.46 0.40
C LEU A 141 2.41 0.34 -0.08
N THR A 142 2.35 0.99 -1.24
CA THR A 142 3.43 1.85 -1.74
C THR A 142 3.64 3.00 -0.77
N ALA A 143 2.56 3.68 -0.40
CA ALA A 143 2.63 4.76 0.58
C ALA A 143 3.08 4.25 1.95
N ALA A 144 2.43 3.20 2.48
CA ALA A 144 2.72 2.68 3.82
C ALA A 144 4.16 2.18 3.99
N SER A 145 4.74 1.55 2.96
CA SER A 145 6.14 1.11 3.00
C SER A 145 7.12 2.28 3.04
N CYS A 146 6.84 3.35 2.30
CA CYS A 146 7.67 4.55 2.30
C CYS A 146 7.52 5.34 3.61
N VAL A 147 6.29 5.48 4.10
CA VAL A 147 5.99 6.05 5.43
C VAL A 147 6.78 5.31 6.51
N SER A 148 6.82 3.97 6.46
CA SER A 148 7.56 3.17 7.43
C SER A 148 9.05 3.52 7.47
N ILE A 149 9.68 3.78 6.31
CA ILE A 149 11.07 4.27 6.23
C ILE A 149 11.19 5.67 6.84
N GLY A 150 10.29 6.59 6.47
CA GLY A 150 10.31 7.98 6.94
C GLY A 150 9.99 8.13 8.44
N ILE A 151 9.46 7.10 9.09
CA ILE A 151 9.33 7.00 10.55
C ILE A 151 10.56 6.32 11.16
N ASN A 152 10.96 5.16 10.65
CA ASN A 152 12.01 4.35 11.28
C ASN A 152 13.38 5.04 11.23
N LEU A 153 13.79 5.60 10.10
CA LEU A 153 15.12 6.20 9.99
C LEU A 153 15.34 7.36 10.98
N PRO A 154 14.45 8.37 11.08
CA PRO A 154 14.62 9.40 12.10
C PRO A 154 14.35 8.87 13.52
N GLY A 155 13.43 7.91 13.70
CA GLY A 155 13.17 7.29 15.00
C GLY A 155 14.36 6.53 15.59
N PHE A 156 15.19 5.92 14.73
CA PHE A 156 16.47 5.31 15.12
C PHE A 156 17.66 6.27 15.06
N GLY A 157 17.43 7.57 14.91
CA GLY A 157 18.48 8.60 14.93
C GLY A 157 19.44 8.55 13.73
N VAL A 158 19.02 7.99 12.59
CA VAL A 158 19.87 7.86 11.40
C VAL A 158 20.13 9.23 10.78
N ALA A 159 21.41 9.64 10.73
CA ALA A 159 21.86 10.85 10.04
C ALA A 159 21.79 10.70 8.51
N PRO A 160 21.79 11.79 7.71
CA PRO A 160 21.96 13.20 8.09
C PRO A 160 20.66 14.04 8.09
N PHE A 161 19.52 13.48 7.68
CA PHE A 161 18.40 14.29 7.21
C PHE A 161 17.39 14.74 8.28
N GLY A 162 17.41 14.13 9.47
CA GLY A 162 16.41 14.37 10.51
C GLY A 162 14.97 14.00 10.10
N PRO A 163 13.96 14.25 10.95
CA PRO A 163 12.57 13.83 10.68
C PRO A 163 11.98 14.39 9.39
N VAL A 164 12.14 15.70 9.16
CA VAL A 164 11.60 16.37 7.96
C VAL A 164 12.30 15.89 6.70
N GLY A 165 13.63 15.77 6.71
CA GLY A 165 14.36 15.35 5.51
C GLY A 165 14.11 13.88 5.15
N TRP A 166 14.05 12.98 6.15
CA TRP A 166 13.65 11.59 5.89
C TRP A 166 12.20 11.44 5.42
N ALA A 167 11.29 12.30 5.88
CA ALA A 167 9.94 12.37 5.34
C ALA A 167 9.94 12.76 3.85
N ILE A 168 10.71 13.76 3.44
CA ILE A 168 10.83 14.15 2.03
C ILE A 168 11.43 13.01 1.19
N VAL A 169 12.47 12.33 1.69
CA VAL A 169 13.06 11.16 1.01
C VAL A 169 12.02 10.06 0.83
N ALA A 170 11.26 9.72 1.87
CA ALA A 170 10.19 8.73 1.80
C ALA A 170 9.11 9.10 0.77
N LEU A 171 8.63 10.34 0.78
CA LEU A 171 7.64 10.81 -0.20
C LEU A 171 8.18 10.81 -1.64
N ALA A 172 9.47 11.13 -1.82
CA ALA A 172 10.12 11.08 -3.13
C ALA A 172 10.23 9.63 -3.66
N ILE A 173 10.56 8.67 -2.79
CA ILE A 173 10.57 7.23 -3.14
C ILE A 173 9.15 6.76 -3.50
N ALA A 174 8.14 7.14 -2.71
CA ALA A 174 6.74 6.81 -2.99
C ALA A 174 6.30 7.35 -4.36
N LEU A 175 6.65 8.60 -4.68
CA LEU A 175 6.37 9.21 -5.97
C LEU A 175 7.10 8.47 -7.11
N ALA A 176 8.39 8.16 -6.95
CA ALA A 176 9.17 7.46 -7.97
C ALA A 176 8.60 6.06 -8.28
N ILE A 177 8.28 5.27 -7.25
CA ILE A 177 7.62 3.97 -7.42
C ILE A 177 6.27 4.15 -8.11
N SER A 178 5.47 5.13 -7.69
CA SER A 178 4.15 5.37 -8.26
C SER A 178 4.21 5.72 -9.75
N VAL A 179 5.15 6.58 -10.14
CA VAL A 179 5.38 6.93 -11.55
C VAL A 179 5.80 5.69 -12.35
N ALA A 180 6.74 4.90 -11.83
CA ALA A 180 7.21 3.69 -12.50
C ALA A 180 6.08 2.67 -12.71
N ILE A 181 5.28 2.42 -11.67
CA ILE A 181 4.17 1.46 -11.71
C ILE A 181 3.05 1.94 -12.62
N LEU A 182 2.64 3.21 -12.55
CA LEU A 182 1.59 3.75 -13.43
C LEU A 182 2.00 3.72 -14.91
N LYS A 183 3.29 3.93 -15.21
CA LYS A 183 3.82 3.79 -16.58
C LYS A 183 3.89 2.33 -17.04
N ALA A 184 4.25 1.41 -16.15
CA ALA A 184 4.36 -0.01 -16.48
C ALA A 184 2.98 -0.71 -16.59
N ARG A 185 2.02 -0.29 -15.76
CA ARG A 185 0.66 -0.86 -15.73
C ARG A 185 -0.35 0.20 -15.27
N ALA A 186 -1.02 0.81 -16.24
CA ALA A 186 -2.11 1.75 -15.98
C ALA A 186 -3.19 1.12 -15.07
N SER A 187 -3.39 1.73 -13.90
CA SER A 187 -4.34 1.29 -12.88
C SER A 187 -4.93 2.48 -12.15
N LEU A 188 -6.23 2.69 -12.30
CA LEU A 188 -6.94 3.82 -11.67
C LEU A 188 -6.88 3.72 -10.15
N MET A 189 -7.20 2.54 -9.60
CA MET A 189 -7.25 2.37 -8.15
C MET A 189 -5.88 2.41 -7.47
N TYR A 190 -4.80 2.06 -8.19
CA TYR A 190 -3.45 2.29 -7.69
C TYR A 190 -3.18 3.79 -7.47
N GLY A 191 -3.47 4.60 -8.50
CA GLY A 191 -3.34 6.06 -8.42
C GLY A 191 -4.21 6.67 -7.34
N VAL A 192 -5.46 6.21 -7.19
CA VAL A 192 -6.39 6.65 -6.14
C VAL A 192 -5.82 6.38 -4.75
N ALA A 193 -5.32 5.17 -4.48
CA ALA A 193 -4.79 4.82 -3.16
C ALA A 193 -3.56 5.66 -2.78
N VAL A 194 -2.62 5.85 -3.72
CA VAL A 194 -1.43 6.68 -3.47
C VAL A 194 -1.84 8.15 -3.26
N THR A 195 -2.73 8.68 -4.11
CA THR A 195 -3.22 10.06 -3.98
C THR A 195 -3.91 10.26 -2.63
N TRP A 196 -4.76 9.32 -2.22
CA TRP A 196 -5.44 9.33 -0.92
C TRP A 196 -4.44 9.41 0.24
N ALA A 197 -3.40 8.58 0.23
CA ALA A 197 -2.37 8.60 1.27
C ALA A 197 -1.62 9.94 1.32
N LEU A 198 -1.21 10.46 0.16
CA LEU A 198 -0.48 11.74 0.06
C LEU A 198 -1.34 12.95 0.46
N VAL A 199 -2.64 12.93 0.17
CA VAL A 199 -3.59 13.92 0.70
C VAL A 199 -3.66 13.81 2.22
N GLY A 200 -3.70 12.59 2.78
CA GLY A 200 -3.63 12.39 4.23
C GLY A 200 -2.37 12.99 4.86
N VAL A 201 -1.21 12.89 4.19
CA VAL A 201 0.04 13.56 4.64
C VAL A 201 -0.12 15.08 4.64
N PHE A 202 -0.70 15.66 3.58
CA PHE A 202 -0.97 17.10 3.55
C PHE A 202 -1.94 17.54 4.65
N VAL A 203 -3.02 16.79 4.89
CA VAL A 203 -3.98 17.13 5.95
C VAL A 203 -3.32 17.12 7.33
N GLN A 204 -2.40 16.18 7.58
CA GLN A 204 -1.63 16.14 8.83
C GLN A 204 -0.67 17.34 8.97
N ASN A 205 -0.06 17.79 7.87
CA ASN A 205 1.08 18.70 7.89
C ASN A 205 0.79 20.13 7.44
N GLY A 206 -0.39 20.41 6.87
CA GLY A 206 -0.76 21.70 6.31
C GLY A 206 0.25 22.23 5.27
N THR A 207 0.63 23.50 5.40
CA THR A 207 1.53 24.20 4.46
C THR A 207 3.01 24.09 4.82
N THR A 208 3.41 23.13 5.65
CA THR A 208 4.83 22.84 5.89
C THR A 208 5.49 22.28 4.63
N LEU A 209 6.83 22.19 4.61
CA LEU A 209 7.57 21.61 3.49
C LEU A 209 7.08 20.19 3.13
N VAL A 210 6.84 19.35 4.13
CA VAL A 210 6.37 17.96 3.93
C VAL A 210 4.94 17.94 3.39
N GLY A 211 4.06 18.79 3.94
CA GLY A 211 2.68 18.91 3.46
C GLY A 211 2.61 19.39 2.00
N LEU A 212 3.33 20.47 1.66
CA LEU A 212 3.38 21.00 0.29
C LEU A 212 3.99 20.00 -0.70
N PHE A 213 5.03 19.27 -0.30
CA PHE A 213 5.56 18.18 -1.11
C PHE A 213 4.51 17.07 -1.31
N GLY A 214 3.82 16.66 -0.23
CA GLY A 214 2.78 15.65 -0.25
C GLY A 214 1.65 15.98 -1.23
N ILE A 215 1.09 17.19 -1.16
CA ILE A 215 0.00 17.60 -2.08
C ILE A 215 0.50 17.76 -3.52
N GLY A 216 1.71 18.28 -3.73
CA GLY A 216 2.32 18.34 -5.06
C GLY A 216 2.51 16.96 -5.69
N ALA A 217 3.00 15.99 -4.91
CA ALA A 217 3.13 14.60 -5.33
C ALA A 217 1.75 13.96 -5.59
N ALA A 218 0.74 14.25 -4.77
CA ALA A 218 -0.63 13.77 -4.96
C ALA A 218 -1.21 14.24 -6.30
N LEU A 219 -1.07 15.53 -6.62
CA LEU A 219 -1.51 16.11 -7.90
C LEU A 219 -0.77 15.48 -9.08
N CYS A 220 0.54 15.26 -8.96
CA CYS A 220 1.35 14.59 -9.98
C CYS A 220 0.84 13.16 -10.26
N VAL A 221 0.62 12.37 -9.21
CA VAL A 221 0.11 11.00 -9.32
C VAL A 221 -1.29 10.97 -9.91
N ALA A 222 -2.18 11.86 -9.47
CA ALA A 222 -3.55 11.97 -9.98
C ALA A 222 -3.56 12.34 -11.48
N ALA A 223 -2.78 13.34 -11.88
CA ALA A 223 -2.66 13.76 -13.28
C ALA A 223 -2.07 12.64 -14.16
N LEU A 224 -1.01 11.97 -13.69
CA LEU A 224 -0.41 10.85 -14.39
C LEU A 224 -1.39 9.68 -14.54
N THR A 225 -2.15 9.38 -13.50
CA THR A 225 -3.19 8.33 -13.53
C THR A 225 -4.25 8.66 -14.56
N ALA A 226 -4.77 9.89 -14.58
CA ALA A 226 -5.75 10.33 -15.56
C ALA A 226 -5.21 10.23 -17.00
N TRP A 227 -3.94 10.62 -17.21
CA TRP A 227 -3.30 10.53 -18.52
C TRP A 227 -3.12 9.07 -18.99
N GLN A 228 -2.58 8.20 -18.14
CA GLN A 228 -2.37 6.77 -18.46
C GLN A 228 -3.68 6.03 -18.74
N ILE A 229 -4.74 6.34 -18.00
CA ILE A 229 -6.05 5.72 -18.24
C ILE A 229 -6.65 6.19 -19.56
N ARG A 230 -6.46 7.45 -19.95
CA ARG A 230 -6.91 7.96 -21.26
C ARG A 230 -6.13 7.33 -22.41
N SER A 231 -4.81 7.27 -22.33
CA SER A 231 -3.96 6.69 -23.38
C SER A 231 -4.14 5.18 -23.57
N SER A 232 -4.56 4.46 -22.52
CA SER A 232 -4.86 3.02 -22.63
C SER A 232 -6.21 2.69 -23.29
N ARG A 233 -7.07 3.70 -23.52
CA ARG A 233 -8.38 3.56 -24.16
C ARG A 233 -8.40 3.96 -25.63
N SER A 234 -7.42 4.74 -26.08
CA SER A 234 -7.18 5.11 -27.49
C SER A 234 -6.38 4.03 -28.20
#